data_AF-A0A938VE46-F1
#
_entry.id   AF-A0A938VE46-F1
#
_cell.length_a   1.000
_cell.length_b   1.000
_cell.length_c   1.000
_cell.angle_alpha   90.00
_cell.angle_beta   90.00
_cell.angle_gamma   90.00
#
_symmetry.space_group_name_H-M   'P 1'
#
loop_
_entity.id
_entity.type
_entity.pdbx_description
1 polymer ?
#
loop_
_entity_poly.entity_id
_entity_poly.type
_entity_poly.pdbx_seq_one_letter_code
_entity_poly.pdbx_strand_id
1 'polypeptide(L)'
;MRTLRRRSRSRSARAKRGDGVRFALDVFDPEPIPADSEVRQLPNVFLSPHIASFSQLCGPRFFTFMVDELERFFGGHETMFDITPRGLANRRGLSSA
;
A
#
# COMPACT_ATOMS: atom_id res chain seq x y z
N MET A 1 6.40 -12.31 2.38
CA MET A 1 6.78 -11.25 3.36
C MET A 1 8.27 -10.85 3.38
N ARG A 2 9.23 -11.74 3.06
CA ARG A 2 10.68 -11.47 3.19
C ARG A 2 11.25 -10.45 2.16
N THR A 3 10.60 -10.32 1.00
CA THR A 3 11.00 -9.46 -0.14
C THR A 3 10.62 -7.99 0.03
N LEU A 4 9.44 -7.68 0.59
CA LEU A 4 9.02 -6.30 0.90
C LEU A 4 9.95 -5.64 1.92
N ARG A 5 10.34 -6.39 2.96
CA ARG A 5 11.22 -5.90 4.04
C ARG A 5 12.62 -5.52 3.55
N ARG A 6 13.13 -6.18 2.50
CA ARG A 6 14.43 -5.86 1.87
C ARG A 6 14.40 -4.55 1.09
N ARG A 7 13.29 -4.25 0.39
CA ARG A 7 13.13 -3.00 -0.38
C ARG A 7 12.83 -1.80 0.51
N SER A 8 12.14 -1.99 1.62
CA SER A 8 11.91 -0.94 2.63
C SER A 8 13.24 -0.40 3.20
N ARG A 9 14.16 -1.29 3.60
CA ARG A 9 15.47 -0.90 4.17
C ARG A 9 16.35 -0.07 3.23
N SER A 10 16.33 -0.33 1.92
CA SER A 10 17.17 0.41 0.97
C SER A 10 16.69 1.85 0.74
N ARG A 11 15.38 2.11 0.85
CA ARG A 11 14.80 3.44 0.72
C ARG A 11 15.08 4.30 1.95
N SER A 12 14.90 3.75 3.16
CA SER A 12 15.26 4.46 4.40
C SER A 12 16.75 4.79 4.43
N ALA A 13 17.62 3.85 4.01
CA ALA A 13 19.05 4.10 3.93
C ALA A 13 19.39 5.24 2.94
N ARG A 14 18.65 5.38 1.84
CA ARG A 14 18.84 6.48 0.90
C ARG A 14 18.30 7.81 1.45
N ALA A 15 17.14 7.80 2.09
CA ALA A 15 16.58 9.00 2.71
C ALA A 15 17.56 9.63 3.71
N LYS A 16 18.29 8.81 4.46
CA LYS A 16 19.33 9.24 5.41
C LYS A 16 20.58 9.84 4.76
N ARG A 17 20.88 9.55 3.49
CA ARG A 17 22.11 10.02 2.83
C ARG A 17 22.12 11.52 2.56
N GLY A 18 20.96 12.18 2.51
CA GLY A 18 20.87 13.62 2.21
C GLY A 18 21.40 13.98 0.82
N ASP A 19 21.36 13.05 -0.14
CA ASP A 19 21.90 13.19 -1.51
C ASP A 19 20.99 14.05 -2.44
N GLY A 20 20.18 14.94 -1.87
CA GLY A 20 19.22 15.80 -2.60
C GLY A 20 17.90 15.12 -3.00
N VAL A 21 17.73 13.83 -2.71
CA VAL A 21 16.52 13.07 -3.05
C VAL A 21 15.44 13.28 -1.99
N ARG A 22 14.23 13.59 -2.43
CA ARG A 22 13.03 13.73 -1.57
C ARG A 22 12.13 12.51 -1.70
N PHE A 23 11.46 12.16 -0.60
CA PHE A 23 10.57 11.00 -0.52
C PHE A 23 9.17 11.46 -0.08
N ALA A 24 8.13 10.87 -0.67
CA ALA A 24 6.75 10.97 -0.21
C ALA A 24 6.23 9.54 0.02
N LEU A 25 5.82 9.23 1.23
CA LEU A 25 5.45 7.87 1.66
C LEU A 25 4.05 7.87 2.27
N ASP A 26 3.20 6.94 1.82
CA ASP A 26 1.84 6.76 2.34
C ASP A 26 1.68 5.49 3.19
N VAL A 27 2.52 4.47 2.96
CA VAL A 27 2.42 3.15 3.60
C VAL A 27 3.68 2.81 4.38
N PHE A 28 3.51 2.18 5.54
CA PHE A 28 4.58 1.91 6.50
C PHE A 28 4.47 0.50 7.09
N ASP A 29 5.48 0.08 7.84
CA ASP A 29 5.47 -1.19 8.56
C ASP A 29 6.33 -1.02 9.83
N PRO A 30 5.74 -0.96 11.03
CA PRO A 30 4.30 -1.09 11.33
C PRO A 30 3.48 0.19 11.02
N GLU A 31 2.14 0.05 11.01
CA GLU A 31 1.17 1.16 10.93
C GLU A 31 0.29 1.22 12.20
N PRO A 32 -0.02 2.42 12.75
CA PRO A 32 0.52 3.73 12.35
C PRO A 32 2.02 3.85 12.67
N ILE A 33 2.70 4.81 12.05
CA ILE A 33 4.14 5.03 12.27
C ILE A 33 4.39 5.30 13.77
N PRO A 34 5.25 4.52 14.46
CA PRO A 34 5.60 4.74 15.86
C PRO A 34 6.09 6.18 16.11
N ALA A 35 5.75 6.76 17.26
CA ALA A 35 6.07 8.16 17.55
C ALA A 35 7.58 8.43 17.61
N ASP A 36 8.36 7.45 18.05
CA ASP A 36 9.82 7.44 18.13
C ASP A 36 10.51 7.04 16.81
N SER A 37 9.74 6.79 15.74
CA SER A 37 10.30 6.37 14.45
C SER A 37 11.12 7.48 13.81
N GLU A 38 12.38 7.17 13.50
CA GLU A 38 13.35 8.07 12.88
C GLU A 38 12.85 8.70 11.57
N VAL A 39 12.01 7.99 10.80
CA VAL A 39 11.46 8.50 9.53
C VAL A 39 10.63 9.78 9.72
N ARG A 40 10.06 9.99 10.91
CA ARG A 40 9.28 11.19 11.27
C ARG A 40 10.17 12.43 11.43
N GLN A 41 11.48 12.25 11.61
CA GLN A 41 12.44 13.31 11.85
C GLN A 41 13.25 13.69 10.59
N LEU A 42 13.10 12.94 9.49
CA LEU A 42 13.88 13.19 8.27
C LEU A 42 13.33 14.41 7.50
N PRO A 43 14.12 15.46 7.26
CA PRO A 43 13.64 16.72 6.66
C PRO A 43 13.31 16.61 5.16
N ASN A 44 13.77 15.53 4.50
CA ASN A 44 13.53 15.26 3.08
C ASN A 44 12.40 14.25 2.84
N VAL A 45 11.58 13.95 3.86
CA VAL A 45 10.50 12.96 3.80
C VAL A 45 9.16 13.60 4.13
N PHE A 46 8.22 13.50 3.19
CA PHE A 46 6.80 13.80 3.39
C PHE A 46 6.05 12.51 3.73
N LEU A 47 5.18 12.56 4.74
CA LEU A 47 4.44 11.40 5.25
C LEU A 47 2.93 11.66 5.13
N SER A 48 2.19 10.74 4.51
CA SER A 48 0.73 10.70 4.55
C SER A 48 0.25 9.42 5.27
N PRO A 49 -0.83 9.48 6.07
CA PRO A 49 -1.20 8.39 6.97
C PRO A 49 -2.04 7.29 6.30
N HIS A 50 -1.53 6.65 5.24
CA HIS A 50 -2.23 5.61 4.48
C HIS A 50 -3.61 6.04 3.96
N ILE A 51 -3.63 7.17 3.25
CA ILE A 51 -4.87 7.80 2.75
C ILE A 51 -4.87 8.02 1.25
N ALA A 52 -3.94 7.43 0.49
CA ALA A 52 -3.85 7.65 -0.95
C ALA A 52 -5.14 7.32 -1.73
N SER A 53 -5.96 6.39 -1.23
CA SER A 53 -7.25 6.03 -1.85
C SER A 53 -8.45 6.83 -1.34
N PHE A 54 -8.27 7.70 -0.33
CA PHE A 54 -9.39 8.36 0.33
C PHE A 54 -9.74 9.69 -0.36
N SER A 55 -10.97 9.79 -0.86
CA SER A 55 -11.55 11.03 -1.34
C SER A 55 -13.07 11.02 -1.18
N GLN A 56 -13.71 12.19 -1.24
CA GLN A 56 -15.17 12.31 -1.14
C GLN A 56 -15.91 11.47 -2.21
N LEU A 57 -15.33 11.37 -3.41
CA LEU A 57 -15.90 10.59 -4.52
C LEU A 57 -15.59 9.09 -4.40
N CYS A 58 -14.43 8.73 -3.85
CA CYS A 58 -13.99 7.34 -3.75
C CYS A 58 -14.80 6.55 -2.71
N GLY A 59 -15.17 7.17 -1.59
CA GLY A 59 -15.87 6.49 -0.49
C GLY A 59 -17.12 5.74 -0.94
N PRO A 60 -18.17 6.42 -1.42
CA PRO A 60 -19.41 5.77 -1.84
C PRO A 60 -19.20 4.73 -2.94
N ARG A 61 -18.36 5.05 -3.94
CA ARG A 61 -18.07 4.17 -5.07
C ARG A 61 -17.38 2.87 -4.66
N PHE A 62 -16.47 2.93 -3.69
CA PHE A 62 -15.80 1.74 -3.16
C PHE A 62 -16.81 0.76 -2.53
N PHE A 63 -17.75 1.27 -1.74
CA PHE A 63 -18.80 0.44 -1.14
C PHE A 63 -19.75 -0.14 -2.19
N THR A 64 -20.15 0.64 -3.20
CA THR A 64 -20.96 0.14 -4.32
C THR A 64 -20.30 -1.06 -4.99
N PHE A 65 -19.02 -0.94 -5.38
CA PHE A 65 -18.31 -2.07 -6.00
C PHE A 65 -18.19 -3.30 -5.10
N MET A 66 -18.04 -3.13 -3.79
CA MET A 66 -18.02 -4.28 -2.87
C MET A 66 -19.37 -5.00 -2.83
N VAL A 67 -20.49 -4.27 -2.78
CA VAL A 67 -21.83 -4.87 -2.77
C VAL A 67 -22.11 -5.55 -4.10
N ASP A 68 -21.85 -4.88 -5.22
CA ASP A 68 -22.06 -5.42 -6.57
C ASP A 68 -21.32 -6.75 -6.77
N GLU A 69 -20.05 -6.85 -6.34
CA GLU A 69 -19.27 -8.09 -6.45
C GLU A 69 -19.84 -9.23 -5.59
N LEU A 70 -20.35 -8.92 -4.39
CA LEU A 70 -20.97 -9.93 -3.52
C LEU A 70 -22.29 -10.45 -4.14
N GLU A 71 -23.13 -9.55 -4.65
CA GLU A 71 -24.38 -9.93 -5.32
C GLU A 71 -24.11 -10.82 -6.54
N ARG A 72 -23.11 -10.47 -7.36
CA ARG A 72 -22.68 -11.29 -8.50
C ARG A 72 -22.23 -12.68 -8.05
N PHE A 73 -21.37 -12.75 -7.05
CA PHE A 73 -20.84 -14.01 -6.54
C PHE A 73 -21.95 -14.94 -6.02
N PHE A 74 -22.86 -14.44 -5.17
CA PHE A 74 -23.96 -15.24 -4.65
C PHE A 74 -25.04 -15.55 -5.68
N GLY A 75 -25.17 -14.74 -6.74
CA GLY A 75 -26.01 -15.02 -7.89
C GLY A 75 -25.43 -16.06 -8.87
N GLY A 76 -24.22 -16.55 -8.63
CA GLY A 76 -23.54 -17.51 -9.52
C GLY A 76 -22.92 -16.89 -10.77
N HIS A 77 -22.72 -15.57 -10.78
CA HIS A 77 -22.05 -14.86 -11.86
C HIS A 77 -20.55 -14.72 -11.56
N GLU A 78 -19.74 -14.60 -12.62
CA GLU A 78 -18.32 -14.23 -12.46
C GLU A 78 -18.17 -12.82 -11.88
N THR A 79 -17.25 -12.67 -10.95
CA THR A 79 -16.80 -11.40 -10.36
C THR A 79 -16.01 -10.56 -11.38
N MET A 80 -16.12 -9.24 -11.28
CA MET A 80 -15.51 -8.29 -12.23
C MET A 80 -14.05 -7.98 -11.92
N PHE A 81 -13.64 -8.06 -10.64
CA PHE A 81 -12.33 -7.56 -10.18
C PHE A 81 -11.50 -8.62 -9.46
N ASP A 82 -11.48 -9.83 -10.03
CA ASP A 82 -10.73 -10.95 -9.46
C ASP A 82 -9.23 -10.66 -9.28
N ILE A 83 -8.68 -11.19 -8.19
CA ILE A 83 -7.25 -11.09 -7.92
C ILE A 83 -6.51 -11.96 -8.92
N THR A 84 -5.81 -11.31 -9.86
CA THR A 84 -4.95 -12.02 -10.81
C THR A 84 -3.93 -12.93 -10.09
N PRO A 85 -3.49 -14.04 -10.72
CA PRO A 85 -2.47 -14.92 -10.14
C PRO A 85 -1.21 -14.16 -9.69
N ARG A 86 -0.79 -13.14 -10.46
CA ARG A 86 0.30 -12.24 -10.10
C ARG A 86 0.01 -11.42 -8.86
N GLY A 87 -1.19 -10.84 -8.76
CA GLY A 87 -1.62 -10.10 -7.57
C GLY A 87 -1.62 -10.97 -6.31
N LEU A 88 -2.05 -12.22 -6.43
CA LEU A 88 -2.03 -13.19 -5.33
C LEU A 88 -0.60 -13.56 -4.92
N ALA A 89 0.29 -13.81 -5.89
CA ALA A 89 1.70 -14.08 -5.64
C ALA A 89 2.40 -12.92 -4.91
N ASN A 90 2.13 -11.68 -5.34
CA ASN A 90 2.67 -10.46 -4.72
C ASN A 90 2.23 -10.34 -3.25
N ARG A 91 0.95 -10.59 -2.94
CA ARG A 91 0.41 -10.56 -1.56
C ARG A 91 1.07 -11.59 -0.66
N ARG A 92 1.38 -12.78 -1.18
CA ARG A 92 2.12 -13.83 -0.46
C ARG A 92 3.62 -13.53 -0.37
N GLY A 93 4.10 -12.57 -1.15
CA GLY A 93 5.51 -12.20 -1.25
C GLY A 93 6.35 -13.27 -1.96
N LEU A 94 5.73 -14.01 -2.87
CA LEU A 94 6.41 -14.91 -3.81
C LEU A 94 7.06 -14.06 -4.92
N SER A 95 8.17 -14.51 -5.47
CA SER A 95 8.74 -13.88 -6.66
C SER A 95 7.76 -14.09 -7.81
N SER A 96 7.17 -13.03 -8.35
CA SER A 96 6.56 -13.10 -9.67
C SER A 96 7.69 -13.45 -10.65
N ALA A 97 7.61 -14.62 -11.28
CA ALA A 97 8.42 -14.95 -12.45
C ALA A 97 8.12 -13.95 -13.58
#